data_AF-A0A7W1VT37-F1
#
_entry.id   AF-A0A7W1VT37-F1
#
_cell.length_a   1.000
_cell.length_b   1.000
_cell.length_c   1.000
_cell.angle_alpha   90.00
_cell.angle_beta   90.00
_cell.angle_gamma   90.00
#
_symmetry.space_group_name_H-M   'P 1'
#
loop_
_entity.id
_entity.type
_entity.pdbx_description
1 polymer ?
#
loop_
_entity_poly.entity_id
_entity_poly.type
_entity_poly.pdbx_seq_one_letter_code
_entity_poly.pdbx_strand_id
1 'polypeptide(L)' 'MNFTNTPKHGSWLNIAEVELSVLSRQCLNRRIGDWNTLRQEIAAWTARRNQQNSKINWRFTTEDARIKLKKLYPSFDV' A
#
# COMPACT_ATOMS: atom_id res chain seq x y z
N MET A 1 19.61 0.56 -8.36
CA MET A 1 18.43 0.99 -7.57
C MET A 1 17.28 1.10 -8.55
N ASN A 2 16.38 0.11 -8.56
CA ASN A 2 15.26 0.06 -9.52
C ASN A 2 14.11 0.92 -8.98
N PHE A 3 13.81 2.05 -9.62
CA PHE A 3 12.65 2.86 -9.29
C PHE A 3 11.42 2.26 -9.97
N THR A 4 10.52 1.65 -9.19
CA THR A 4 9.23 1.18 -9.66
C THR A 4 8.30 2.38 -9.83
N ASN A 5 8.00 2.75 -11.08
CA ASN A 5 7.14 3.89 -11.40
C ASN A 5 5.66 3.48 -11.22
N THR A 6 5.01 3.95 -10.16
CA THR A 6 3.60 3.65 -9.90
C THR A 6 2.73 4.57 -10.76
N PRO A 7 1.79 4.04 -11.56
CA PRO A 7 0.92 4.88 -12.38
C PRO A 7 0.08 5.80 -11.48
N LYS A 8 -0.09 7.07 -11.88
CA LYS A 8 -0.79 8.12 -11.10
C LYS A 8 -2.19 7.74 -10.60
N HIS A 9 -2.89 6.83 -11.29
CA HIS A 9 -4.23 6.36 -10.92
C HIS A 9 -4.25 4.90 -10.41
N GLY A 10 -3.08 4.28 -10.25
CA GLY A 10 -2.89 2.92 -9.75
C GLY A 10 -2.46 2.86 -8.29
N SER A 11 -2.74 3.90 -7.51
CA SER A 11 -2.53 3.97 -6.06
C SER A 11 -3.04 2.73 -5.29
N TRP A 12 -4.11 2.11 -5.76
CA TRP A 12 -4.65 0.87 -5.20
C TRP A 12 -3.74 -0.37 -5.37
N LEU A 13 -2.71 -0.29 -6.23
CA LEU A 13 -1.65 -1.29 -6.38
C LEU A 13 -0.43 -1.01 -5.48
N ASN A 14 -0.37 0.14 -4.83
CA ASN A 14 0.79 0.56 -4.05
C ASN A 14 0.74 -0.06 -2.65
N ILE A 15 1.65 -1.01 -2.39
CA ILE A 15 1.78 -1.67 -1.07
C ILE A 15 1.98 -0.65 0.05
N ALA A 16 2.74 0.42 -0.19
CA ALA A 16 3.00 1.43 0.83
C ALA A 16 1.72 2.18 1.25
N GLU A 17 0.84 2.50 0.30
CA GLU A 17 -0.45 3.15 0.61
C GLU A 17 -1.40 2.21 1.34
N VAL A 18 -1.43 0.93 0.97
CA VAL A 18 -2.23 -0.10 1.67
C VAL A 18 -1.77 -0.21 3.11
N GLU A 19 -0.47 -0.36 3.36
CA GLU A 19 0.08 -0.46 4.72
C GLU A 19 -0.17 0.82 5.53
N LEU A 20 -0.05 2.01 4.92
CA LEU A 20 -0.37 3.27 5.57
C LEU A 20 -1.86 3.33 5.98
N SER A 21 -2.75 2.85 5.12
CA SER A 21 -4.18 2.77 5.39
C SER A 21 -4.50 1.80 6.53
N VAL A 22 -3.78 0.67 6.64
CA VAL A 22 -3.93 -0.26 7.76
C VAL A 22 -3.35 0.33 9.05
N LEU A 23 -2.17 0.95 9.01
CA LEU A 23 -1.57 1.67 10.13
C LEU A 23 -2.53 2.74 10.67
N SER A 24 -3.15 3.52 9.79
CA SER A 24 -4.11 4.55 10.17
C SER A 24 -5.30 3.96 10.93
N ARG A 25 -5.90 2.87 10.43
CA ARG A 25 -7.06 2.23 11.07
C ARG A 25 -6.72 1.50 12.37
N GLN A 26 -5.53 0.90 12.47
CA GLN A 26 -5.17 0.02 13.59
C GLN A 26 -4.39 0.72 14.70
N CYS A 27 -3.57 1.71 14.37
CA CYS A 27 -2.65 2.37 15.31
C CYS A 27 -3.02 3.84 15.52
N LEU A 28 -3.38 4.54 14.44
CA LEU A 28 -3.62 6.00 14.47
C LEU A 28 -5.10 6.39 14.54
N ASN A 29 -6.01 5.44 14.84
CA ASN A 29 -7.45 5.70 14.99
C ASN A 29 -7.80 6.42 16.32
N ARG A 30 -6.80 6.98 17.00
CA ARG A 30 -6.94 7.74 18.24
C ARG A 30 -6.00 8.93 18.22
N ARG A 31 -6.33 9.96 18.98
CA ARG A 31 -5.44 11.11 19.18
C ARG A 31 -4.24 10.69 20.02
N ILE A 32 -3.04 10.95 19.51
CA ILE A 32 -1.78 10.78 20.24
C ILE A 32 -1.22 12.19 20.46
N GLY A 33 -1.01 12.55 21.74
CA GLY A 33 -0.71 13.93 22.14
C GLY A 33 0.76 14.31 22.02
N ASP A 34 1.67 13.33 21.97
CA ASP A 34 3.10 13.53 22.00
C ASP A 34 3.82 12.73 20.89
N TRP A 35 4.90 13.31 20.41
CA TRP A 35 5.71 12.73 19.34
C TRP A 35 6.43 11.44 19.75
N ASN A 36 6.78 11.29 21.02
CA ASN A 36 7.50 10.11 21.49
C ASN A 36 6.59 8.88 21.56
N THR A 37 5.40 8.99 22.13
CA THR A 37 4.41 7.89 22.10
C THR A 37 4.01 7.56 20.66
N LEU A 38 3.83 8.56 19.79
CA LEU A 38 3.55 8.28 18.37
C LEU A 38 4.62 7.38 17.74
N ARG A 39 5.91 7.70 17.96
CA ARG A 39 7.01 6.91 17.42
C ARG A 39 7.05 5.50 18.02
N GLN A 40 6.82 5.37 19.32
CA GLN A 40 6.78 4.07 20.01
C GLN A 40 5.64 3.19 19.51
N GLU A 41 4.44 3.75 19.36
CA GLU A 41 3.26 3.05 18.86
C GLU A 41 3.45 2.55 17.43
N ILE A 42 3.98 3.41 16.54
CA ILE A 42 4.31 3.02 15.16
C ILE A 42 5.37 1.91 15.14
N ALA A 43 6.42 2.02 15.95
CA ALA A 43 7.47 1.00 16.02
C ALA A 43 6.93 -0.35 16.52
N ALA A 44 6.13 -0.33 17.60
CA ALA A 44 5.50 -1.53 18.15
C ALA A 44 4.53 -2.17 17.15
N TRP A 45 3.69 -1.36 16.50
CA TRP A 45 2.78 -1.84 15.46
C TRP A 45 3.55 -2.46 14.28
N THR A 46 4.63 -1.82 13.84
CA THR A 46 5.47 -2.31 12.73
C THR A 46 6.12 -3.65 13.07
N ALA A 47 6.69 -3.79 14.27
CA ALA A 47 7.28 -5.05 14.74
C ALA A 47 6.24 -6.18 14.76
N ARG A 48 5.04 -5.90 15.28
CA ARG A 48 3.93 -6.86 15.29
C ARG A 48 3.49 -7.24 13.88
N ARG A 49 3.41 -6.26 12.96
CA ARG A 49 2.99 -6.49 11.57
C ARG A 49 4.00 -7.36 10.82
N ASN A 50 5.29 -7.10 11.01
CA ASN A 50 6.39 -7.87 10.44
C ASN A 50 6.41 -9.31 10.96
N GLN A 51 6.15 -9.53 12.26
CA GLN A 51 6.05 -10.88 12.83
C GLN A 51 4.84 -11.66 12.30
N GLN A 52 3.72 -10.99 12.05
CA GLN A 52 2.52 -11.64 11.52
C GLN A 52 2.65 -12.09 10.07
N ASN A 53 3.71 -11.68 9.35
CA ASN A 53 3.94 -12.03 7.94
C ASN A 53 2.67 -11.92 7.08
N SER A 54 1.85 -10.89 7.37
CA SER A 54 0.52 -10.79 6.80
C SER A 54 0.63 -10.54 5.31
N LYS A 55 0.27 -11.55 4.53
CA LYS A 55 0.26 -11.47 3.07
C LYS A 55 -0.95 -10.66 2.63
N ILE A 56 -0.71 -9.65 1.80
CA ILE A 56 -1.80 -9.00 1.06
C ILE A 56 -2.33 -10.03 0.06
N ASN A 57 -3.59 -10.42 0.24
CA ASN A 57 -4.25 -11.32 -0.70
C ASN A 57 -4.75 -10.51 -1.90
N TRP A 58 -3.89 -10.41 -2.92
CA TRP A 58 -4.19 -9.73 -4.16
C TRP A 58 -5.25 -10.50 -4.94
N ARG A 59 -6.48 -9.97 -4.96
CA ARG A 59 -7.58 -10.51 -5.78
C ARG A 59 -7.63 -9.96 -7.20
N PHE A 60 -6.81 -8.95 -7.48
CA PHE A 60 -6.74 -8.35 -8.80
C PHE A 60 -5.49 -8.84 -9.49
N THR A 61 -5.68 -9.66 -10.51
CA THR A 61 -4.57 -10.27 -11.25
C THR A 61 -4.06 -9.32 -12.33
N THR A 62 -2.85 -9.59 -12.84
CA THR A 62 -2.32 -8.89 -14.02
C THR A 62 -3.24 -9.04 -15.24
N GLU A 63 -3.96 -10.16 -15.33
CA GLU A 63 -4.93 -10.41 -16.40
C GLU A 63 -6.18 -9.54 -16.24
N ASP A 64 -6.70 -9.40 -15.02
CA ASP A 64 -7.78 -8.46 -14.71
C ASP A 64 -7.37 -7.01 -15.02
N ALA A 65 -6.11 -6.66 -14.75
CA ALA A 65 -5.54 -5.37 -15.08
C ALA A 65 -5.54 -5.12 -16.59
N ARG A 66 -5.11 -6.10 -17.37
CA ARG A 66 -5.04 -6.01 -18.83
C ARG A 66 -6.43 -5.79 -19.44
N ILE A 67 -7.46 -6.42 -18.88
CA ILE A 67 -8.85 -6.26 -19.35
C ILE A 67 -9.43 -4.91 -18.90
N LYS A 68 -9.36 -4.58 -17.60
CA LYS A 68 -9.99 -3.37 -17.05
C LYS A 68 -9.27 -2.08 -17.40
N LEU A 69 -7.94 -2.12 -17.53
CA LEU A 69 -7.10 -0.96 -17.84
C LEU A 69 -6.69 -0.89 -19.31
N LYS A 70 -7.35 -1.66 -20.19
CA LYS A 70 -7.07 -1.72 -21.64
C LYS A 70 -6.93 -0.32 -22.28
N LYS A 71 -7.77 0.64 -21.86
CA LYS A 71 -7.75 2.04 -22.33
C LYS A 71 -6.54 2.87 -21.87
N LEU A 72 -5.82 2.44 -20.85
CA LEU A 72 -4.66 3.13 -20.29
C LEU A 72 -3.33 2.61 -20.85
N TYR A 73 -3.35 1.47 -21.55
CA TYR A 73 -2.18 1.01 -22.28
C TYR A 73 -2.04 1.84 -23.57
N PRO A 74 -0.87 2.43 -23.82
CA PRO A 74 -0.63 3.11 -25.09
C PRO A 74 -0.78 2.09 -26.22
N SER A 75 -1.67 2.38 -27.16
CA SER A 75 -1.68 1.72 -28.47
C SER A 75 -0.47 2.24 -29.22
N PHE A 76 0.56 1.40 -29.33
CA PHE A 76 1.65 1.66 -30.27
C PHE A 76 1.08 1.41 -31.67
N ASP A 77 0.79 2.49 -32.39
CA ASP A 77 0.60 2.40 -33.84
C ASP A 77 1.96 2.04 -34.46
N VAL A 78 1.99 0.92 -35.18
CA VAL A 78 3.11 0.48 -36.02
C VAL A 78 2.78 0.83 -37.46
#